data_AF-A0A1Q3ZKD1-F1
#
_entry.id   AF-A0A1Q3ZKD1-F1
#
_cell.length_a   1.000
_cell.length_b   1.000
_cell.length_c   1.000
_cell.angle_alpha   90.00
_cell.angle_beta   90.00
_cell.angle_gamma   90.00
#
_symmetry.space_group_name_H-M   'P 1'
#
loop_
_entity.id
_entity.type
_entity.pdbx_description
1 polymer ?
#
loop_
_entity_poly.entity_id
_entity_poly.type
_entity_poly.pdbx_seq_one_letter_code
_entity_poly.pdbx_strand_id
1 'polypeptide(L)'
;MNTINRINIQKIEFGSNTEYVNVFCRINSNEFESDSQMIVEQKILNRIICKIQAAQMDDEVLNYLESKNIDPDNTIYTLNLEETSYQNTWIELDEQIANYHLIRA
;
A
#
# COMPACT_ATOMS: atom_id res chain seq x y z
N MET A 1 -4.38 -17.22 -14.99
CA MET A 1 -3.93 -16.38 -13.86
C MET A 1 -4.82 -15.16 -13.86
N ASN A 2 -5.53 -14.87 -12.78
CA ASN A 2 -6.30 -13.63 -12.67
C ASN A 2 -5.28 -12.49 -12.58
N THR A 3 -5.12 -11.75 -13.68
CA THR A 3 -4.24 -10.59 -13.70
C THR A 3 -4.91 -9.49 -12.89
N ILE A 4 -4.34 -9.17 -11.74
CA ILE A 4 -4.74 -7.99 -10.98
C ILE A 4 -4.14 -6.80 -11.71
N ASN A 5 -5.00 -5.91 -12.22
CA ASN A 5 -4.54 -4.79 -13.04
C ASN A 5 -4.18 -3.59 -12.18
N ARG A 6 -4.96 -3.34 -11.13
CA ARG A 6 -4.80 -2.16 -10.28
C ARG A 6 -5.21 -2.42 -8.84
N ILE A 7 -4.60 -1.67 -7.93
CA ILE A 7 -4.88 -1.71 -6.50
C ILE A 7 -5.23 -0.34 -5.97
N ASN A 8 -6.10 -0.30 -4.97
CA ASN A 8 -6.38 0.87 -4.16
C ASN A 8 -5.98 0.53 -2.73
N ILE A 9 -4.98 1.24 -2.19
CA ILE A 9 -4.52 0.96 -0.83
C ILE A 9 -5.43 1.63 0.18
N GLN A 10 -5.96 0.81 1.09
CA GLN A 10 -6.78 1.28 2.19
C GLN A 10 -5.94 1.46 3.45
N LYS A 11 -5.08 0.48 3.76
CA LYS A 11 -4.32 0.47 5.00
C LYS A 11 -2.98 -0.22 4.83
N ILE A 12 -1.97 0.26 5.55
CA ILE A 12 -0.62 -0.33 5.56
C ILE A 12 -0.23 -0.62 7.00
N GLU A 13 0.04 -1.88 7.31
CA GLU A 13 0.49 -2.36 8.61
C GLU A 13 1.94 -2.81 8.52
N PHE A 14 2.76 -2.27 9.39
CA PHE A 14 4.19 -2.53 9.35
C PHE A 14 4.64 -3.25 10.60
N GLY A 15 5.44 -4.28 10.41
CA GLY A 15 6.07 -5.00 11.51
C GLY A 15 7.29 -4.26 12.04
N SER A 16 7.59 -4.47 13.32
CA SER A 16 8.86 -4.02 13.91
C SER A 16 10.01 -4.83 13.33
N ASN A 17 11.04 -4.15 12.79
CA ASN A 17 12.25 -4.76 12.23
C ASN A 17 12.00 -5.80 11.12
N THR A 18 10.90 -5.68 10.37
CA THR A 18 10.56 -6.59 9.27
C THR A 18 10.92 -5.99 7.92
N GLU A 19 11.56 -6.77 7.05
CA GLU A 19 11.80 -6.38 5.64
C GLU A 19 10.50 -6.29 4.82
N TYR A 20 9.41 -6.78 5.40
CA TYR A 20 8.09 -6.93 4.79
C TYR A 20 7.03 -6.11 5.52
N VAL A 21 6.01 -5.71 4.77
CA VAL A 21 4.89 -4.89 5.22
C VAL A 21 3.59 -5.52 4.74
N ASN A 22 2.58 -5.51 5.60
CA ASN A 22 1.21 -5.91 5.26
C ASN A 22 0.49 -4.71 4.63
N VAL A 23 -0.08 -4.90 3.44
CA VAL A 23 -0.86 -3.89 2.74
C VAL A 23 -2.27 -4.43 2.54
N PHE A 24 -3.26 -3.74 3.08
CA PHE A 24 -4.67 -3.98 2.84
C PHE A 24 -5.12 -3.07 1.72
N CYS A 25 -5.69 -3.68 0.69
CA CYS A 25 -6.04 -2.97 -0.53
C CYS A 25 -7.28 -3.57 -1.16
N ARG A 26 -8.01 -2.76 -1.91
CA ARG A 26 -8.97 -3.26 -2.87
C ARG A 26 -8.25 -3.56 -4.18
N ILE A 27 -8.38 -4.79 -4.65
CA ILE A 27 -7.87 -5.20 -5.95
C ILE A 27 -9.00 -5.08 -6.97
N ASN A 28 -8.68 -4.60 -8.16
CA ASN A 28 -9.57 -4.67 -9.31
C ASN A 28 -8.90 -5.55 -10.37
N SER A 29 -9.54 -6.70 -10.60
CA SER A 29 -9.26 -7.55 -11.75
C SER A 29 -10.35 -7.32 -12.79
N ASN A 30 -10.09 -7.71 -14.04
CA ASN A 30 -11.04 -7.55 -15.16
C ASN A 30 -12.47 -8.07 -14.87
N GLU A 31 -12.63 -8.96 -13.90
CA GLU A 31 -13.88 -9.68 -13.63
C GLU A 31 -14.47 -9.38 -12.24
N PHE A 32 -13.72 -8.78 -11.31
CA PHE A 32 -14.21 -8.48 -9.97
C PHE A 32 -13.34 -7.45 -9.22
N GLU A 33 -13.97 -6.75 -8.28
CA GLU A 33 -13.30 -6.03 -7.20
C GLU A 33 -13.41 -6.82 -5.91
N SER A 34 -12.30 -6.94 -5.16
CA SER A 34 -12.31 -7.57 -3.85
C SER A 34 -11.32 -6.89 -2.90
N ASP A 35 -11.65 -6.88 -1.61
CA ASP A 35 -10.69 -6.47 -0.59
C ASP A 35 -9.68 -7.61 -0.40
N SER A 36 -8.40 -7.28 -0.30
CA SER A 36 -7.30 -8.24 -0.27
C SER A 36 -6.15 -7.75 0.60
N GLN A 37 -5.31 -8.70 1.01
CA GLN A 37 -4.10 -8.45 1.78
C GLN A 37 -2.87 -8.93 1.02
N MET A 38 -1.89 -8.04 0.91
CA MET A 38 -0.60 -8.25 0.26
C MET A 38 0.51 -8.18 1.30
N ILE A 39 1.48 -9.10 1.24
CA ILE A 39 2.79 -8.87 1.86
C ILE A 39 3.76 -8.41 0.79
N VAL A 40 4.35 -7.24 1.01
CA VAL A 40 5.31 -6.61 0.11
C VAL A 40 6.59 -6.26 0.86
N GLU A 41 7.72 -6.29 0.16
CA GLU A 41 8.96 -5.75 0.70
C GLU A 41 8.88 -4.22 0.87
N GLN A 42 9.56 -3.66 1.88
CA GLN A 42 9.59 -2.21 2.09
C GLN A 42 10.04 -1.42 0.85
N LYS A 43 10.98 -1.96 0.06
CA LYS A 43 11.43 -1.31 -1.20
C LYS A 43 10.31 -1.19 -2.23
N ILE A 44 9.41 -2.19 -2.27
CA ILE A 44 8.25 -2.20 -3.17
C ILE A 44 7.22 -1.20 -2.63
N LEU A 45 6.99 -1.16 -1.32
CA LEU A 45 6.13 -0.18 -0.69
C LEU A 45 6.53 1.26 -1.04
N ASN A 46 7.82 1.60 -0.95
CA ASN A 46 8.28 2.95 -1.32
C ASN A 46 7.92 3.32 -2.75
N ARG A 47 8.03 2.38 -3.69
CA ARG A 47 7.60 2.60 -5.09
C ARG A 47 6.10 2.82 -5.20
N ILE A 48 5.31 2.07 -4.45
CA ILE A 48 3.86 2.23 -4.43
C ILE A 48 3.49 3.61 -3.88
N ILE A 49 4.12 4.05 -2.78
CA ILE A 49 3.93 5.40 -2.22
C ILE A 49 4.30 6.47 -3.25
N CYS A 50 5.43 6.34 -3.97
CA CYS A 50 5.79 7.28 -5.02
C CYS A 50 4.74 7.35 -6.14
N LYS A 51 4.12 6.23 -6.52
CA LYS A 51 3.03 6.24 -7.51
C LYS A 51 1.77 6.95 -6.97
N ILE A 52 1.46 6.78 -5.68
CA ILE A 52 0.35 7.48 -5.01
C ILE A 52 0.59 9.00 -5.04
N GLN A 53 1.79 9.44 -4.65
CA GLN A 53 2.16 10.86 -4.66
C GLN A 53 2.12 11.45 -6.06
N ALA A 54 2.64 10.72 -7.06
CA ALA A 54 2.60 11.14 -8.46
C ALA A 54 1.16 11.29 -9.00
N ALA A 55 0.21 10.51 -8.49
CA ALA A 55 -1.18 10.58 -8.92
C ALA A 55 -1.93 11.82 -8.39
N GLN A 56 -1.52 12.37 -7.24
CA GLN A 56 -2.20 13.50 -6.58
C GLN A 56 -1.37 14.80 -6.59
N MET A 57 -0.12 14.79 -7.08
CA MET A 57 0.80 15.93 -7.04
C MET A 57 0.99 16.51 -5.62
N ASP A 58 0.93 15.66 -4.58
CA ASP A 58 0.98 16.08 -3.17
C ASP A 58 1.90 15.13 -2.36
N ASP A 59 2.55 15.69 -1.34
CA ASP A 59 3.40 15.01 -0.36
C ASP A 59 2.63 14.63 0.92
N GLU A 60 1.31 14.80 0.95
CA GLU A 60 0.45 14.48 2.10
C GLU A 60 0.69 13.06 2.65
N VAL A 61 0.99 12.02 1.85
CA VAL A 61 1.36 10.70 2.41
C VAL A 61 2.64 10.78 3.23
N LEU A 62 3.69 11.42 2.70
CA LEU A 62 4.99 11.52 3.36
C LEU A 62 4.87 12.37 4.64
N ASN A 63 4.17 13.51 4.54
CA ASN A 63 3.87 14.37 5.69
C ASN A 63 3.01 13.65 6.74
N TYR A 64 2.06 12.81 6.33
CA TYR A 64 1.27 11.99 7.24
C TYR A 64 2.18 10.97 7.95
N LEU A 65 3.06 10.30 7.23
CA LEU A 65 4.05 9.36 7.78
C LEU A 65 4.98 10.04 8.79
N GLU A 66 5.49 11.23 8.46
CA GLU A 66 6.37 12.02 9.34
C GLU A 66 5.62 12.57 10.56
N SER A 67 4.39 13.07 10.39
CA SER A 67 3.58 13.69 11.46
C SER A 67 3.18 12.70 12.56
N LYS A 68 3.18 11.39 12.25
CA LYS A 68 2.83 10.33 13.19
C LYS A 68 3.97 9.92 14.13
N ASN A 69 5.12 10.61 14.09
CA ASN A 69 6.22 10.56 15.07
C ASN A 69 6.49 9.14 15.60
N ILE A 70 7.18 8.36 14.77
CA ILE A 70 7.34 6.91 14.88
C ILE A 70 8.39 6.59 15.95
N ASP A 71 7.97 5.94 17.03
CA ASP A 71 8.86 5.40 18.07
C ASP A 71 9.56 4.14 17.56
N PRO A 72 10.91 4.09 17.52
CA PRO A 72 11.66 2.97 16.95
C PRO A 72 11.60 1.67 17.77
N ASP A 73 11.21 1.72 19.05
CA ASP A 73 11.42 0.60 19.97
C ASP A 73 10.19 -0.31 20.17
N ASN A 74 9.01 0.05 19.66
CA ASN A 74 7.86 -0.87 19.61
C ASN A 74 6.73 -0.28 18.75
N THR A 75 5.76 -1.14 18.35
CA THR A 75 4.43 -0.82 17.77
C THR A 75 4.28 -1.25 16.31
N ILE A 76 3.41 -2.24 16.05
CA ILE A 76 2.87 -2.47 14.70
C ILE A 76 2.22 -1.16 14.26
N TYR A 77 2.82 -0.44 13.32
CA TYR A 77 2.31 0.86 12.89
C TYR A 77 1.32 0.68 11.74
N THR A 78 0.27 1.51 11.75
CA THR A 78 -0.83 1.45 10.79
C THR A 78 -0.97 2.81 10.11
N LEU A 79 -0.84 2.84 8.78
CA LEU A 79 -1.26 3.94 7.94
C LEU A 79 -2.68 3.66 7.45
N ASN A 80 -3.64 4.52 7.74
CA ASN A 80 -4.98 4.43 7.16
C ASN A 80 -5.13 5.46 6.05
N LEU A 81 -5.11 5.02 4.80
CA LEU A 81 -5.25 5.88 3.62
C LEU A 81 -6.72 6.18 3.30
N GLU A 82 -7.68 5.44 3.87
CA GLU A 82 -9.11 5.73 3.69
C GLU A 82 -9.51 7.11 4.22
N GLU A 83 -8.79 7.63 5.21
CA GLU A 83 -9.04 8.94 5.82
C GLU A 83 -8.29 10.08 5.13
N THR A 84 -7.52 9.77 4.07
CA THR A 84 -6.69 10.74 3.35
C THR A 84 -7.31 11.11 2.00
N SER A 85 -6.76 12.13 1.34
CA SER A 85 -7.10 12.45 -0.06
C SER A 85 -6.84 11.29 -1.03
N TYR A 86 -5.98 10.34 -0.64
CA TYR A 86 -5.56 9.21 -1.47
C TYR A 86 -6.55 8.04 -1.51
N GLN A 87 -7.61 8.04 -0.70
CA GLN A 87 -8.55 6.91 -0.57
C GLN A 87 -9.17 6.42 -1.89
N ASN A 88 -9.26 7.27 -2.91
CA ASN A 88 -9.80 6.93 -4.23
C ASN A 88 -8.72 6.70 -5.30
N THR A 89 -7.45 6.64 -4.90
CA THR A 89 -6.31 6.49 -5.82
C THR A 89 -6.13 5.03 -6.21
N TRP A 90 -6.25 4.75 -7.51
CA TRP A 90 -5.96 3.44 -8.08
C TRP A 90 -4.55 3.44 -8.68
N ILE A 91 -3.81 2.39 -8.39
CA ILE A 91 -2.41 2.23 -8.76
C ILE A 91 -2.31 1.05 -9.72
N GLU A 92 -1.87 1.31 -10.94
CA GLU A 92 -1.60 0.26 -11.92
C GLU A 92 -0.40 -0.58 -11.48
N LEU A 93 -0.61 -1.89 -11.39
CA LEU A 93 0.42 -2.86 -11.07
C LEU A 93 1.17 -3.23 -12.34
N ASP A 94 2.46 -2.90 -12.38
CA ASP A 94 3.36 -3.32 -13.46
C ASP A 94 4.10 -4.62 -13.10
N GLU A 95 4.78 -5.21 -14.08
CA GLU A 95 5.59 -6.43 -13.91
C GLU A 95 6.66 -6.29 -12.82
N GLN A 96 7.06 -5.07 -12.44
CA GLN A 96 8.06 -4.86 -11.38
C GLN A 96 7.46 -4.86 -9.98
N ILE A 97 6.15 -4.62 -9.86
CA ILE A 97 5.43 -4.79 -8.61
C ILE A 97 5.06 -6.27 -8.40
N ALA A 98 5.07 -7.10 -9.47
CA ALA A 98 4.62 -8.51 -9.48
C ALA A 98 5.29 -9.49 -8.49
N ASN A 99 6.29 -9.07 -7.70
CA ASN A 99 6.86 -9.84 -6.59
C ASN A 99 6.13 -9.59 -5.25
N TYR A 100 4.81 -9.41 -5.27
CA TYR A 100 4.00 -9.44 -4.05
C TYR A 100 3.39 -10.83 -3.85
N HIS A 101 3.36 -11.30 -2.61
CA HIS A 101 2.58 -12.48 -2.26
C HIS A 101 1.19 -12.01 -1.84
N LEU A 102 0.18 -12.31 -2.67
CA LEU A 102 -1.21 -12.15 -2.27
C LEU A 102 -1.53 -13.25 -1.26
N ILE A 103 -1.90 -12.88 -0.05
CA ILE A 103 -2.07 -13.86 1.05
C ILE A 103 -3.51 -14.34 1.12
N ARG A 104 -4.47 -13.45 0.83
CA ARG A 104 -5.90 -13.76 0.82
C ARG A 104 -6.65 -12.85 -0.15
N ALA A 105 -7.46 -13.47 -1.02
CA ALA A 105 -8.59 -12.87 -1.71
C ALA A 105 -9.87 -13.42 -1.09
#